data_AF-A0A2A4GAY8-F1
#
_entry.id   AF-A0A2A4GAY8-F1
#
_cell.length_a   1.000
_cell.length_b   1.000
_cell.length_c   1.000
_cell.angle_alpha   90.00
_cell.angle_beta   90.00
_cell.angle_gamma   90.00
#
_symmetry.space_group_name_H-M   'P 1'
#
loop_
_entity.id
_entity.type
_entity.pdbx_description
1 polymer ?
#
loop_
_entity_poly.entity_id
_entity_poly.type
_entity_poly.pdbx_seq_one_letter_code
_entity_poly.pdbx_strand_id
1 'polypeptide(L)'
;MSKLEIVDPETGVTKEIPVSEFIMQSYKEALIQGREREINVTSIIREIHLKSRLKKTAFVKLRVDGKEAGIEIPALALSTLSMYSQDEINDLVTDSFLSSDFEKAYSSAIPDDLQPSTSKQRTLALRISELLGIDLGYEILASKRKLGAFISDSQKELERYERDIEGVDFISERLEDALIKYFSNDNCWRELFNSAYELYLQVPQRAREVIHKNVRDGISDSYWNEARDVPEGNVVSEIISEISFKLAEMGTHAEKFENLHTDQQ
;
A
#
# COMPACT_ATOMS: atom_id res chain seq x y z
N MET A 1 -15.33 -16.36 7.04
CA MET A 1 -14.08 -17.13 6.84
C MET A 1 -14.44 -18.51 6.33
N SER A 2 -13.69 -19.02 5.37
CA SER A 2 -13.81 -20.39 4.88
C SER A 2 -12.97 -21.33 5.75
N LYS A 3 -13.16 -22.65 5.65
CA LYS A 3 -12.47 -23.62 6.51
C LYS A 3 -11.87 -24.76 5.68
N LEU A 4 -10.59 -25.05 5.89
CA LEU A 4 -9.95 -26.27 5.38
C LEU A 4 -10.16 -27.40 6.39
N GLU A 5 -10.66 -28.54 5.94
CA GLU A 5 -10.85 -29.69 6.80
C GLU A 5 -9.70 -30.69 6.63
N ILE A 6 -8.97 -30.96 7.72
CA ILE A 6 -7.99 -32.04 7.77
C ILE A 6 -8.62 -33.20 8.53
N VAL A 7 -8.81 -34.32 7.84
CA VAL A 7 -9.39 -35.54 8.39
C VAL A 7 -8.30 -36.59 8.55
N ASP A 8 -8.16 -37.10 9.77
CA ASP A 8 -7.36 -38.29 10.03
C ASP A 8 -8.15 -39.54 9.56
N PRO A 9 -7.65 -40.30 8.57
CA PRO A 9 -8.34 -41.47 8.05
C PRO A 9 -8.40 -42.64 9.03
N GLU A 10 -7.50 -42.71 10.02
CA GLU A 10 -7.45 -43.80 11.00
C GLU A 10 -8.44 -43.58 12.14
N THR A 11 -8.53 -42.33 12.63
CA THR A 11 -9.39 -41.98 13.77
C THR A 11 -10.73 -41.36 13.36
N GLY A 12 -10.85 -40.88 12.13
CA GLY A 12 -12.01 -40.12 11.64
C GLY A 12 -12.13 -38.70 12.20
N VAL A 13 -11.16 -38.28 13.04
CA VAL A 13 -11.16 -36.94 13.64
C VAL A 13 -10.94 -35.89 12.56
N THR A 14 -11.80 -34.87 12.56
CA THR A 14 -11.71 -33.73 11.64
C THR A 14 -11.24 -32.50 12.41
N LYS A 15 -10.27 -31.79 11.85
CA LYS A 15 -9.79 -30.50 12.33
C LYS A 15 -10.05 -29.44 11.28
N GLU A 16 -10.69 -28.36 11.68
CA GLU A 16 -11.03 -27.26 10.80
C GLU A 16 -9.97 -26.15 10.95
N ILE A 17 -9.38 -25.71 9.85
CA ILE A 17 -8.42 -24.62 9.85
C ILE A 17 -9.06 -23.41 9.16
N PRO A 18 -9.29 -22.29 9.87
CA PRO A 18 -9.84 -21.08 9.28
C PRO A 18 -8.88 -20.51 8.22
N VAL A 19 -9.41 -20.17 7.05
CA VAL A 19 -8.65 -19.54 5.97
C VAL A 19 -9.45 -18.42 5.30
N SER A 20 -8.72 -17.50 4.68
CA SER A 20 -9.33 -16.48 3.82
C SER A 20 -9.89 -17.09 2.54
N GLU A 21 -10.84 -16.40 1.93
CA GLU A 21 -11.49 -16.85 0.69
C GLU A 21 -10.52 -16.93 -0.49
N PHE A 22 -9.55 -16.00 -0.57
CA PHE A 22 -8.48 -16.02 -1.58
C PHE A 22 -7.60 -17.28 -1.49
N ILE A 23 -7.23 -17.64 -0.26
CA ILE A 23 -6.45 -18.85 -0.01
C ILE A 23 -7.30 -20.08 -0.35
N MET A 24 -8.55 -20.09 0.09
CA MET A 24 -9.49 -21.18 -0.15
C MET A 24 -9.66 -21.49 -1.64
N GLN A 25 -9.80 -20.45 -2.46
CA GLN A 25 -9.95 -20.61 -3.91
C GLN A 25 -8.74 -21.29 -4.57
N SER A 26 -7.54 -20.99 -4.06
CA SER A 26 -6.30 -21.57 -4.56
C SER A 26 -6.18 -23.06 -4.23
N TYR A 27 -6.61 -23.48 -3.03
CA TYR A 27 -6.73 -24.90 -2.67
C TYR A 27 -7.74 -25.63 -3.56
N LYS A 28 -8.90 -25.02 -3.83
CA LYS A 28 -9.90 -25.59 -4.74
C LYS A 28 -9.35 -25.80 -6.13
N GLU A 29 -8.65 -24.82 -6.68
CA GLU A 29 -8.03 -24.91 -8.01
C GLU A 29 -6.97 -26.00 -8.07
N ALA A 30 -6.13 -26.13 -7.05
CA ALA A 30 -5.14 -27.20 -6.97
C ALA A 30 -5.79 -28.59 -6.98
N LEU A 31 -6.90 -28.78 -6.26
CA LEU A 31 -7.67 -30.03 -6.26
C LEU A 31 -8.42 -30.27 -7.58
N ILE A 32 -8.94 -29.22 -8.23
CA ILE A 32 -9.58 -29.33 -9.55
C ILE A 32 -8.57 -29.77 -10.61
N GLN A 33 -7.34 -29.27 -10.53
CA GLN A 33 -6.26 -29.56 -11.48
C GLN A 33 -5.53 -30.89 -11.21
N GLY A 34 -5.89 -31.63 -10.16
CA GLY A 34 -5.25 -32.91 -9.82
C GLY A 34 -3.82 -32.75 -9.30
N ARG A 35 -3.52 -31.62 -8.63
CA ARG A 35 -2.19 -31.27 -8.11
C ARG A 35 -2.11 -31.41 -6.59
N GLU A 36 -2.93 -32.28 -6.02
CA GLU A 36 -2.99 -32.52 -4.57
C GLU A 36 -1.65 -32.96 -3.97
N ARG A 37 -0.78 -33.62 -4.74
CA ARG A 37 0.53 -34.09 -4.29
C ARG A 37 1.54 -32.97 -4.07
N GLU A 38 1.30 -31.80 -4.66
CA GLU A 38 2.14 -30.62 -4.49
C GLU A 38 1.71 -29.79 -3.28
N ILE A 39 0.56 -30.11 -2.67
CA ILE A 39 0.04 -29.40 -1.50
C ILE A 39 0.80 -29.84 -0.24
N ASN A 40 1.52 -28.91 0.39
CA ASN A 40 2.34 -29.19 1.57
C ASN A 40 1.70 -28.65 2.87
N VAL A 41 0.71 -29.37 3.36
CA VAL A 41 -0.01 -29.04 4.62
C VAL A 41 0.92 -29.00 5.84
N THR A 42 2.09 -29.65 5.78
CA THR A 42 3.09 -29.62 6.86
C THR A 42 3.53 -28.20 7.22
N SER A 43 3.60 -27.29 6.25
CA SER A 43 3.98 -25.89 6.51
C SER A 43 2.98 -25.20 7.44
N ILE A 44 1.69 -25.47 7.29
CA ILE A 44 0.63 -24.93 8.16
C ILE A 44 0.74 -25.52 9.57
N ILE A 45 0.94 -26.83 9.66
CA ILE A 45 1.05 -27.52 10.96
C ILE A 45 2.29 -27.06 11.75
N ARG A 46 3.37 -26.68 11.06
CA ARG A 46 4.56 -26.10 11.71
C ARG A 46 4.29 -24.73 12.33
N GLU A 47 3.42 -23.90 11.77
CA GLU A 47 3.06 -22.64 12.42
C GLU A 47 2.18 -22.86 13.65
N ILE A 48 1.40 -23.95 13.67
CA ILE A 48 0.67 -24.40 14.88
C ILE A 48 1.66 -24.88 15.97
N HIS A 49 2.90 -25.27 15.61
CA HIS A 49 3.88 -25.78 16.56
C HIS A 49 5.33 -25.37 16.27
N LEU A 50 5.83 -24.44 17.08
CA LEU A 50 7.24 -24.02 17.10
C LEU A 50 8.19 -25.20 17.37
N LYS A 51 8.84 -25.64 16.29
CA LYS A 51 9.96 -26.59 16.21
C LYS A 51 9.59 -28.07 16.30
N SER A 52 9.61 -28.73 15.15
CA SER A 52 9.98 -30.14 15.11
C SER A 52 10.69 -30.52 13.80
N ARG A 53 11.75 -31.34 13.91
CA ARG A 53 12.42 -31.99 12.77
C ARG A 53 11.73 -33.35 12.54
N LEU A 54 11.17 -33.53 11.36
CA LEU A 54 10.20 -34.58 11.04
C LEU A 54 10.87 -35.69 10.21
N LYS A 55 10.72 -36.97 10.59
CA LYS A 55 11.37 -38.13 9.91
C LYS A 55 10.45 -39.31 9.54
N LYS A 56 9.20 -39.36 10.02
CA LYS A 56 8.22 -40.42 9.65
C LYS A 56 7.00 -39.78 9.00
N THR A 57 6.45 -40.39 7.96
CA THR A 57 5.23 -39.93 7.23
C THR A 57 3.96 -40.64 7.74
N ALA A 58 2.83 -39.99 7.56
CA ALA A 58 1.45 -40.38 7.87
C ALA A 58 0.53 -39.80 6.77
N PHE A 59 -0.65 -40.37 6.57
CA PHE A 59 -1.60 -39.91 5.56
C PHE A 59 -2.77 -39.18 6.20
N VAL A 60 -3.14 -38.03 5.66
CA VAL A 60 -4.36 -37.29 6.01
C VAL A 60 -5.22 -37.07 4.78
N LYS A 61 -6.53 -36.90 4.97
CA LYS A 61 -7.42 -36.42 3.92
C LYS A 61 -7.63 -34.93 4.09
N LEU A 62 -7.32 -34.16 3.05
CA LEU A 62 -7.71 -32.75 2.96
C LEU A 62 -9.06 -32.66 2.27
N ARG A 63 -10.05 -32.06 2.93
CA ARG A 63 -11.35 -31.77 2.35
C ARG A 63 -11.54 -30.26 2.17
N VAL A 64 -11.97 -29.90 0.97
CA VAL A 64 -12.22 -28.51 0.55
C VAL A 64 -13.50 -28.48 -0.27
N ASP A 65 -14.55 -27.84 0.25
CA ASP A 65 -15.88 -27.72 -0.39
C ASP A 65 -16.38 -29.05 -1.02
N GLY A 66 -16.29 -30.14 -0.26
CA GLY A 66 -16.77 -31.46 -0.68
C GLY A 66 -15.84 -32.25 -1.61
N LYS A 67 -14.70 -31.69 -2.04
CA LYS A 67 -13.62 -32.45 -2.68
C LYS A 67 -12.63 -32.95 -1.66
N GLU A 68 -12.21 -34.21 -1.78
CA GLU A 68 -11.24 -34.85 -0.89
C GLU A 68 -9.99 -35.27 -1.66
N ALA A 69 -8.83 -35.06 -1.05
CA ALA A 69 -7.56 -35.60 -1.53
C ALA A 69 -6.73 -36.17 -0.39
N GLY A 70 -6.04 -37.28 -0.65
CA GLY A 70 -5.07 -37.85 0.28
C GLY A 70 -3.73 -37.12 0.20
N ILE A 71 -3.24 -36.63 1.33
CA ILE A 71 -1.98 -35.88 1.45
C ILE A 71 -1.07 -36.60 2.46
N GLU A 72 0.20 -36.74 2.10
CA GLU A 72 1.24 -37.23 3.00
C GLU A 72 1.77 -36.10 3.88
N ILE A 73 1.65 -36.27 5.19
CA ILE A 73 2.24 -35.36 6.19
C ILE A 73 3.12 -36.16 7.14
N PRO A 74 4.07 -35.54 7.85
CA PRO A 74 4.81 -36.29 8.86
C PRO A 74 3.93 -36.76 10.03
N ALA A 75 4.16 -37.96 10.54
CA ALA A 75 3.43 -38.56 11.66
C ALA A 75 3.44 -37.70 12.92
N LEU A 76 4.55 -37.00 13.18
CA LEU A 76 4.62 -36.07 14.30
C LEU A 76 3.73 -34.83 14.05
N ALA A 77 3.61 -34.34 12.81
CA ALA A 77 2.68 -33.26 12.46
C ALA A 77 1.21 -33.68 12.70
N LEU A 78 0.85 -34.91 12.34
CA LEU A 78 -0.46 -35.48 12.67
C LEU A 78 -0.70 -35.53 14.19
N SER A 79 0.28 -36.05 14.94
CA SER A 79 0.17 -36.12 16.41
C SER A 79 0.05 -34.74 17.04
N THR A 80 0.79 -33.75 16.55
CA THR A 80 0.70 -32.36 16.99
C THR A 80 -0.70 -31.81 16.76
N LEU A 81 -1.25 -31.97 15.55
CA LEU A 81 -2.61 -31.51 15.24
C LEU A 81 -3.67 -32.15 16.16
N SER A 82 -3.47 -33.41 16.55
CA SER A 82 -4.37 -34.11 17.47
C SER A 82 -4.32 -33.62 18.92
N MET A 83 -3.22 -32.97 19.34
CA MET A 83 -3.04 -32.45 20.69
C MET A 83 -3.81 -31.15 20.95
N TYR A 84 -4.09 -30.36 19.92
CA TYR A 84 -4.83 -29.11 20.05
C TYR A 84 -6.33 -29.34 19.90
N SER A 85 -7.13 -28.70 20.76
CA SER A 85 -8.57 -28.56 20.58
C SER A 85 -8.91 -27.66 19.38
N GLN A 86 -10.16 -27.71 18.91
CA GLN A 86 -10.59 -26.86 17.80
C GLN A 86 -10.57 -25.37 18.19
N ASP A 87 -10.85 -25.06 19.45
CA ASP A 87 -10.85 -23.69 19.96
C ASP A 87 -9.43 -23.12 20.02
N GLU A 88 -8.45 -23.90 20.48
CA GLU A 88 -7.03 -23.48 20.47
C GLU A 88 -6.50 -23.21 19.06
N ILE A 89 -6.90 -24.00 18.06
CA ILE A 89 -6.54 -23.77 16.65
C ILE A 89 -7.16 -22.46 16.17
N ASN A 90 -8.43 -22.21 16.48
CA ASN A 90 -9.11 -20.98 16.09
C ASN A 90 -8.43 -19.75 16.72
N ASP A 91 -8.08 -19.83 18.00
CA ASP A 91 -7.41 -18.74 18.73
C ASP A 91 -6.01 -18.47 18.14
N LEU A 92 -5.23 -19.50 17.84
CA LEU A 92 -3.90 -19.36 17.23
C LEU A 92 -3.95 -18.73 15.83
N VAL A 93 -4.92 -19.13 15.01
CA VAL A 93 -5.05 -18.64 13.62
C VAL A 93 -5.62 -17.22 13.58
N THR A 94 -6.47 -16.86 14.54
CA THR A 94 -7.06 -15.51 14.64
C THR A 94 -6.19 -14.54 15.44
N ASP A 95 -5.13 -15.01 16.08
CA ASP A 95 -4.15 -14.16 16.74
C ASP A 95 -3.52 -13.18 15.73
N SER A 96 -3.76 -11.90 15.97
CA SER A 96 -3.24 -10.80 15.15
C SER A 96 -1.71 -10.86 14.96
N PHE A 97 -0.96 -11.36 15.95
CA PHE A 97 0.49 -11.48 15.89
C PHE A 97 0.96 -12.59 14.94
N LEU A 98 0.21 -13.70 14.85
CA LEU A 98 0.58 -14.88 14.06
C LEU A 98 -0.10 -14.91 12.69
N SER A 99 -1.12 -14.08 12.49
CA SER A 99 -1.91 -14.01 11.25
C SER A 99 -1.06 -13.93 9.97
N SER A 100 0.04 -13.17 10.00
CA SER A 100 0.92 -12.99 8.84
C SER A 100 1.80 -14.21 8.54
N ASP A 101 2.15 -15.00 9.56
CA ASP A 101 2.95 -16.20 9.40
C ASP A 101 2.08 -17.38 8.94
N PHE A 102 0.85 -17.46 9.46
CA PHE A 102 -0.17 -18.36 8.90
C PHE A 102 -0.48 -18.04 7.43
N GLU A 103 -0.64 -16.77 7.04
CA GLU A 103 -0.86 -16.40 5.63
C GLU A 103 0.28 -16.87 4.71
N LYS A 104 1.54 -16.73 5.16
CA LYS A 104 2.71 -17.25 4.43
C LYS A 104 2.69 -18.78 4.36
N ALA A 105 2.39 -19.45 5.48
CA ALA A 105 2.35 -20.90 5.54
C ALA A 105 1.29 -21.47 4.59
N TYR A 106 0.07 -20.90 4.61
CA TYR A 106 -1.01 -21.26 3.68
C TYR A 106 -0.60 -21.07 2.22
N SER A 107 0.02 -19.93 1.89
CA SER A 107 0.49 -19.62 0.53
C SER A 107 1.58 -20.61 0.08
N SER A 108 2.57 -20.89 0.95
CA SER A 108 3.67 -21.82 0.66
C SER A 108 3.24 -23.29 0.54
N ALA A 109 2.06 -23.62 1.08
CA ALA A 109 1.51 -24.97 1.01
C ALA A 109 0.79 -25.24 -0.32
N ILE A 110 0.67 -24.24 -1.21
CA ILE A 110 0.01 -24.34 -2.52
C ILE A 110 1.08 -24.30 -3.63
N PRO A 111 0.86 -24.98 -4.79
CA PRO A 111 1.77 -24.91 -5.93
C PRO A 111 2.07 -23.48 -6.38
N ASP A 112 3.32 -23.22 -6.79
CA ASP A 112 3.86 -21.87 -7.03
C ASP A 112 3.03 -20.98 -7.96
N ASP A 113 2.46 -21.56 -9.01
CA ASP A 113 1.63 -20.86 -10.00
C ASP A 113 0.20 -20.56 -9.52
N LEU A 114 -0.28 -21.32 -8.53
CA LEU A 114 -1.58 -21.14 -7.88
C LEU A 114 -1.48 -20.40 -6.55
N GLN A 115 -0.29 -19.94 -6.15
CA GLN A 115 -0.14 -19.27 -4.86
C GLN A 115 -1.02 -18.01 -4.79
N PRO A 116 -1.83 -17.88 -3.72
CA PRO A 116 -2.63 -16.68 -3.51
C PRO A 116 -1.72 -15.51 -3.18
N SER A 117 -2.10 -14.34 -3.64
CA SER A 117 -1.47 -13.09 -3.19
C SER A 117 -1.60 -12.93 -1.67
N THR A 118 -0.68 -12.19 -1.07
CA THR A 118 -0.79 -11.81 0.34
C THR A 118 -1.61 -10.53 0.50
N SER A 119 -2.17 -10.30 1.69
CA SER A 119 -2.88 -9.07 2.02
C SER A 119 -2.04 -7.82 1.76
N LYS A 120 -0.76 -7.84 2.18
CA LYS A 120 0.19 -6.74 1.93
C LYS A 120 0.39 -6.45 0.45
N GLN A 121 0.52 -7.49 -0.39
CA GLN A 121 0.63 -7.32 -1.84
C GLN A 121 -0.65 -6.74 -2.43
N ARG A 122 -1.84 -7.19 -2.00
CA ARG A 122 -3.12 -6.64 -2.45
C ARG A 122 -3.26 -5.17 -2.08
N THR A 123 -2.95 -4.79 -0.84
CA THR A 123 -3.00 -3.39 -0.41
C THR A 123 -2.08 -2.52 -1.25
N LEU A 124 -0.84 -2.96 -1.49
CA LEU A 124 0.12 -2.21 -2.31
C LEU A 124 -0.36 -2.11 -3.77
N ALA A 125 -0.81 -3.20 -4.36
CA ALA A 125 -1.29 -3.23 -5.74
C ALA A 125 -2.54 -2.36 -5.92
N LEU A 126 -3.48 -2.37 -4.98
CA LEU A 126 -4.65 -1.50 -5.00
C LEU A 126 -4.26 -0.02 -4.95
N ARG A 127 -3.31 0.34 -4.08
CA ARG A 127 -2.75 1.70 -4.03
C ARG A 127 -2.15 2.09 -5.38
N ILE A 128 -1.28 1.26 -5.94
CA ILE A 128 -0.69 1.50 -7.29
C ILE A 128 -1.78 1.62 -8.35
N SER A 129 -2.80 0.78 -8.32
CA SER A 129 -3.88 0.76 -9.31
C SER A 129 -4.73 2.02 -9.28
N GLU A 130 -4.99 2.56 -8.09
CA GLU A 130 -5.68 3.83 -7.90
C GLU A 130 -4.87 4.99 -8.50
N LEU A 131 -3.55 4.98 -8.29
CA LEU A 131 -2.65 5.98 -8.86
C LEU A 131 -2.60 5.96 -10.39
N LEU A 132 -2.60 4.76 -10.96
CA LEU A 132 -2.53 4.56 -12.40
C LEU A 132 -3.91 4.62 -13.09
N GLY A 133 -5.00 4.64 -12.33
CA GLY A 133 -6.37 4.58 -12.85
C GLY A 133 -6.68 3.23 -13.53
N ILE A 134 -6.07 2.15 -13.06
CA ILE A 134 -6.23 0.80 -13.60
C ILE A 134 -7.17 0.01 -12.69
N ASP A 135 -8.17 -0.67 -13.26
CA ASP A 135 -8.98 -1.62 -12.51
C ASP A 135 -8.28 -2.99 -12.48
N LEU A 136 -7.90 -3.42 -11.27
CA LEU A 136 -7.32 -4.75 -11.05
C LEU A 136 -8.43 -5.78 -10.89
N GLY A 137 -8.70 -6.54 -11.96
CA GLY A 137 -9.63 -7.66 -11.89
C GLY A 137 -9.25 -8.71 -10.83
N TYR A 138 -10.24 -9.45 -10.32
CA TYR A 138 -10.07 -10.46 -9.26
C TYR A 138 -8.96 -11.47 -9.57
N GLU A 139 -8.82 -11.87 -10.84
CA GLU A 139 -7.79 -12.83 -11.28
C GLU A 139 -6.35 -12.33 -11.02
N ILE A 140 -6.11 -11.02 -11.19
CA ILE A 140 -4.81 -10.41 -10.90
C ILE A 140 -4.65 -10.29 -9.38
N LEU A 141 -5.69 -9.79 -8.69
CA LEU A 141 -5.69 -9.64 -7.24
C LEU A 141 -5.49 -10.97 -6.49
N ALA A 142 -6.00 -12.08 -7.02
CA ALA A 142 -5.91 -13.39 -6.39
C ALA A 142 -4.55 -14.07 -6.60
N SER A 143 -3.87 -13.83 -7.73
CA SER A 143 -2.63 -14.53 -8.06
C SER A 143 -1.38 -13.80 -7.56
N LYS A 144 -0.57 -14.47 -6.73
CA LYS A 144 0.72 -13.93 -6.25
C LYS A 144 1.66 -13.56 -7.39
N ARG A 145 1.73 -14.39 -8.43
CA ARG A 145 2.62 -14.17 -9.57
C ARG A 145 2.18 -12.98 -10.41
N LYS A 146 0.89 -12.89 -10.76
CA LYS A 146 0.35 -11.77 -11.57
C LYS A 146 0.43 -10.46 -10.81
N LEU A 147 0.06 -10.48 -9.52
CA LEU A 147 0.13 -9.29 -8.68
C LEU A 147 1.58 -8.85 -8.43
N GLY A 148 2.50 -9.80 -8.24
CA GLY A 148 3.93 -9.52 -8.09
C GLY A 148 4.54 -8.91 -9.36
N ALA A 149 4.16 -9.40 -10.54
CA ALA A 149 4.56 -8.80 -11.81
C ALA A 149 4.02 -7.37 -11.95
N PHE A 150 2.72 -7.17 -11.68
CA PHE A 150 2.10 -5.84 -11.72
C PHE A 150 2.81 -4.82 -10.80
N ILE A 151 3.08 -5.22 -9.55
CA ILE A 151 3.81 -4.36 -8.59
C ILE A 151 5.19 -4.04 -9.12
N SER A 152 5.96 -5.04 -9.57
CA SER A 152 7.32 -4.86 -10.07
C SER A 152 7.37 -3.93 -11.29
N ASP A 153 6.43 -4.08 -12.22
CA ASP A 153 6.35 -3.29 -13.44
C ASP A 153 5.95 -1.84 -13.15
N SER A 154 5.16 -1.62 -12.10
CA SER A 154 4.62 -0.31 -11.72
C SER A 154 5.40 0.38 -10.60
N GLN A 155 6.46 -0.26 -10.08
CA GLN A 155 7.18 0.23 -8.91
C GLN A 155 7.91 1.55 -9.20
N LYS A 156 8.43 1.72 -10.42
CA LYS A 156 9.07 2.98 -10.83
C LYS A 156 8.07 4.13 -10.90
N GLU A 157 6.87 3.85 -11.38
CA GLU A 157 5.77 4.81 -11.47
C GLU A 157 5.28 5.20 -10.08
N LEU A 158 5.18 4.24 -9.15
CA LEU A 158 4.91 4.51 -7.73
C LEU A 158 6.03 5.38 -7.12
N GLU A 159 7.29 5.01 -7.30
CA GLU A 159 8.44 5.79 -6.77
C GLU A 159 8.50 7.20 -7.36
N ARG A 160 8.17 7.37 -8.64
CA ARG A 160 8.04 8.69 -9.27
C ARG A 160 6.91 9.47 -8.65
N TYR A 161 5.74 8.86 -8.50
CA TYR A 161 4.59 9.50 -7.89
C TYR A 161 4.83 9.89 -6.43
N GLU A 162 5.43 9.02 -5.63
CA GLU A 162 5.79 9.29 -4.23
C GLU A 162 6.84 10.40 -4.13
N ARG A 163 7.85 10.39 -5.01
CA ARG A 163 8.84 11.49 -5.09
C ARG A 163 8.22 12.81 -5.52
N ASP A 164 7.29 12.75 -6.47
CA ASP A 164 6.57 13.94 -6.94
C ASP A 164 5.70 14.50 -5.81
N ILE A 165 5.05 13.64 -5.00
CA ILE A 165 4.31 14.07 -3.80
C ILE A 165 5.23 14.64 -2.72
N GLU A 166 6.31 13.96 -2.33
CA GLU A 166 7.23 14.44 -1.29
C GLU A 166 7.86 15.78 -1.69
N GLY A 167 8.19 15.93 -2.98
CA GLY A 167 8.64 17.21 -3.53
C GLY A 167 7.56 18.29 -3.47
N VAL A 168 6.32 17.94 -3.81
CA VAL A 168 5.16 18.85 -3.72
C VAL A 168 4.93 19.32 -2.29
N ASP A 169 4.91 18.43 -1.31
CA ASP A 169 4.66 18.78 0.08
C ASP A 169 5.79 19.65 0.65
N PHE A 170 7.05 19.28 0.40
CA PHE A 170 8.21 20.08 0.81
C PHE A 170 8.20 21.50 0.22
N ILE A 171 7.87 21.63 -1.07
CA ILE A 171 7.78 22.94 -1.73
C ILE A 171 6.60 23.74 -1.17
N SER A 172 5.47 23.09 -0.92
CA SER A 172 4.25 23.72 -0.36
C SER A 172 4.52 24.30 1.02
N GLU A 173 5.07 23.49 1.93
CA GLU A 173 5.38 23.92 3.31
C GLU A 173 6.35 25.11 3.33
N ARG A 174 7.36 25.11 2.44
CA ARG A 174 8.34 26.20 2.37
C ARG A 174 7.79 27.48 1.77
N LEU A 175 6.91 27.38 0.78
CA LEU A 175 6.19 28.54 0.24
C LEU A 175 5.22 29.11 1.27
N GLU A 176 4.51 28.25 2.00
CA GLU A 176 3.63 28.65 3.09
C GLU A 176 4.38 29.41 4.19
N ASP A 177 5.48 28.85 4.72
CA ASP A 177 6.29 29.49 5.77
C ASP A 177 6.86 30.85 5.32
N ALA A 178 7.30 30.94 4.06
CA ALA A 178 7.76 32.19 3.48
C ALA A 178 6.65 33.25 3.40
N LEU A 179 5.43 32.87 3.02
CA LEU A 179 4.29 33.79 2.96
C LEU A 179 3.83 34.24 4.35
N ILE A 180 3.79 33.35 5.33
CA ILE A 180 3.49 33.69 6.74
C ILE A 180 4.52 34.71 7.26
N LYS A 181 5.80 34.50 6.96
CA LYS A 181 6.89 35.42 7.33
C LYS A 181 6.80 36.75 6.60
N TYR A 182 6.37 36.76 5.35
CA TYR A 182 6.09 37.99 4.61
C TYR A 182 4.98 38.80 5.28
N PHE A 183 3.82 38.19 5.58
CA PHE A 183 2.70 38.88 6.24
C PHE A 183 3.05 39.38 7.66
N SER A 184 4.01 38.74 8.34
CA SER A 184 4.52 39.17 9.64
C SER A 184 5.71 40.13 9.58
N ASN A 185 6.11 40.58 8.39
CA ASN A 185 7.26 41.47 8.15
C ASN A 185 8.61 40.93 8.70
N ASP A 186 8.81 39.60 8.68
CA ASP A 186 10.03 38.95 9.13
C ASP A 186 11.10 38.93 8.02
N ASN A 187 12.27 39.52 8.27
CA ASN A 187 13.34 39.74 7.28
C ASN A 187 13.83 38.50 6.53
N CYS A 188 13.63 37.29 7.07
CA CYS A 188 14.10 36.04 6.44
C CYS A 188 13.16 35.48 5.36
N TRP A 189 11.98 36.09 5.15
CA TRP A 189 10.98 35.60 4.19
C TRP A 189 11.54 35.48 2.76
N ARG A 190 12.42 36.40 2.35
CA ARG A 190 12.94 36.48 0.97
C ARG A 190 13.78 35.26 0.57
N GLU A 191 14.68 34.82 1.45
CA GLU A 191 15.57 33.68 1.17
C GLU A 191 14.78 32.36 1.09
N LEU A 192 13.80 32.21 1.99
CA LEU A 192 12.88 31.06 2.00
C LEU A 192 12.01 31.04 0.74
N PHE A 193 11.44 32.19 0.36
CA PHE A 193 10.63 32.31 -0.84
C PHE A 193 11.42 31.99 -2.11
N ASN A 194 12.61 32.59 -2.28
CA ASN A 194 13.44 32.38 -3.47
C ASN A 194 13.82 30.90 -3.65
N SER A 195 14.27 30.24 -2.58
CA SER A 195 14.70 28.83 -2.64
C SER A 195 13.55 27.86 -2.91
N ALA A 196 12.39 28.06 -2.28
CA ALA A 196 11.20 27.26 -2.52
C ALA A 196 10.65 27.46 -3.94
N TYR A 197 10.67 28.71 -4.42
CA TYR A 197 10.19 29.06 -5.75
C TYR A 197 11.08 28.49 -6.87
N GLU A 198 12.40 28.44 -6.68
CA GLU A 198 13.32 27.78 -7.64
C GLU A 198 13.04 26.29 -7.80
N LEU A 199 12.63 25.60 -6.73
CA LEU A 199 12.22 24.20 -6.77
C LEU A 199 10.84 24.05 -7.41
N TYR A 200 9.90 24.93 -7.07
CA TYR A 200 8.57 25.00 -7.71
C TYR A 200 8.67 25.12 -9.25
N LEU A 201 9.63 25.89 -9.78
CA LEU A 201 9.82 26.03 -11.22
C LEU A 201 10.32 24.74 -11.91
N GLN A 202 10.93 23.82 -11.16
CA GLN A 202 11.46 22.57 -11.70
C GLN A 202 10.42 21.44 -11.74
N VAL A 203 9.30 21.59 -11.03
CA VAL A 203 8.25 20.57 -10.98
C VAL A 203 7.28 20.67 -12.17
N PRO A 204 6.70 19.54 -12.62
CA PRO A 204 5.71 19.50 -13.70
C PRO A 204 4.39 20.19 -13.32
N GLN A 205 3.58 20.57 -14.32
CA GLN A 205 2.34 21.34 -14.12
C GLN A 205 1.37 20.71 -13.10
N ARG A 206 1.18 19.39 -13.16
CA ARG A 206 0.30 18.68 -12.21
C ARG A 206 0.77 18.82 -10.76
N ALA A 207 2.08 18.82 -10.53
CA ALA A 207 2.66 19.02 -9.19
C ALA A 207 2.44 20.46 -8.72
N ARG A 208 2.55 21.45 -9.61
CA ARG A 208 2.28 22.87 -9.30
C ARG A 208 0.84 23.09 -8.85
N GLU A 209 -0.13 22.48 -9.52
CA GLU A 209 -1.55 22.56 -9.15
C GLU A 209 -1.83 22.01 -7.74
N VAL A 210 -1.12 20.95 -7.34
CA VAL A 210 -1.22 20.41 -5.98
C VAL A 210 -0.52 21.33 -4.97
N ILE A 211 0.65 21.87 -5.30
CA ILE A 211 1.36 22.85 -4.46
C ILE A 211 0.49 24.08 -4.19
N HIS A 212 -0.14 24.61 -5.25
CA HIS A 212 -1.06 25.74 -5.19
C HIS A 212 -2.19 25.49 -4.21
N LYS A 213 -2.86 24.35 -4.35
CA LYS A 213 -3.91 23.95 -3.44
C LYS A 213 -3.42 23.83 -2.00
N ASN A 214 -2.30 23.16 -1.77
CA ASN A 214 -1.74 22.97 -0.43
C ASN A 214 -1.40 24.30 0.25
N VAL A 215 -0.73 25.22 -0.47
CA VAL A 215 -0.38 26.56 0.05
C VAL A 215 -1.64 27.39 0.33
N ARG A 216 -2.66 27.29 -0.52
CA ARG A 216 -3.95 27.98 -0.32
C ARG A 216 -4.63 27.52 0.96
N ASP A 217 -4.66 26.21 1.18
CA ASP A 217 -5.32 25.58 2.33
C ASP A 217 -4.51 25.79 3.64
N GLY A 218 -3.18 25.94 3.57
CA GLY A 218 -2.30 26.13 4.73
C GLY A 218 -2.31 27.55 5.33
N ILE A 219 -2.58 28.58 4.52
CA ILE A 219 -2.61 29.98 4.99
C ILE A 219 -4.02 30.35 5.45
N SER A 220 -4.14 30.98 6.62
CA SER A 220 -5.45 31.34 7.17
C SER A 220 -6.19 32.37 6.31
N ASP A 221 -7.52 32.25 6.28
CA ASP A 221 -8.41 33.19 5.57
C ASP A 221 -8.19 34.65 5.96
N SER A 222 -7.72 34.96 7.18
CA SER A 222 -7.42 36.34 7.59
C SER A 222 -6.30 36.99 6.78
N TYR A 223 -5.23 36.24 6.47
CA TYR A 223 -4.15 36.74 5.60
C TYR A 223 -4.62 36.89 4.16
N TRP A 224 -5.52 36.01 3.71
CA TRP A 224 -6.18 36.14 2.40
C TRP A 224 -7.18 37.31 2.33
N ASN A 225 -7.78 37.67 3.46
CA ASN A 225 -8.76 38.75 3.56
C ASN A 225 -8.10 40.13 3.75
N GLU A 226 -6.91 40.23 4.35
CA GLU A 226 -6.09 41.46 4.29
C GLU A 226 -5.71 41.82 2.83
N ALA A 227 -5.68 40.84 1.93
CA ALA A 227 -5.50 41.03 0.49
C ALA A 227 -6.81 41.32 -0.29
N ARG A 228 -8.00 41.31 0.35
CA ARG A 228 -9.33 41.40 -0.31
C ARG A 228 -9.91 42.80 -0.55
N ASP A 229 -9.27 43.88 -0.09
CA ASP A 229 -9.63 45.24 -0.53
C ASP A 229 -9.10 45.57 -1.94
N VAL A 230 -8.55 44.56 -2.64
CA VAL A 230 -8.13 44.57 -4.03
C VAL A 230 -9.09 43.66 -4.84
N PRO A 231 -9.62 44.09 -6.00
CA PRO A 231 -10.71 43.40 -6.67
C PRO A 231 -10.31 41.98 -7.11
N GLU A 232 -11.14 41.03 -6.66
CA GLU A 232 -11.28 39.65 -7.14
C GLU A 232 -10.07 38.73 -6.94
N GLY A 233 -9.90 38.34 -5.68
CA GLY A 233 -9.29 37.07 -5.33
C GLY A 233 -10.00 35.90 -5.99
N ASN A 234 -9.19 34.96 -6.45
CA ASN A 234 -9.36 33.51 -6.47
C ASN A 234 -8.19 33.00 -7.30
N VAL A 235 -7.10 32.53 -6.70
CA VAL A 235 -5.92 32.06 -7.46
C VAL A 235 -5.09 33.18 -8.14
N VAL A 236 -5.23 34.45 -7.72
CA VAL A 236 -4.92 35.64 -8.55
C VAL A 236 -3.64 36.43 -8.21
N SER A 237 -2.88 36.07 -7.18
CA SER A 237 -1.42 36.22 -7.27
C SER A 237 -0.75 34.89 -7.65
N GLU A 238 -1.52 33.79 -7.69
CA GLU A 238 -1.03 32.40 -7.67
C GLU A 238 -0.21 32.03 -8.89
N ILE A 239 -0.41 32.73 -9.98
CA ILE A 239 0.46 32.65 -11.14
C ILE A 239 0.67 34.07 -11.71
N ILE A 240 0.06 35.15 -11.19
CA ILE A 240 0.08 36.50 -11.82
C ILE A 240 1.38 37.24 -11.52
N SER A 241 2.47 36.58 -11.85
CA SER A 241 3.01 36.89 -13.15
C SER A 241 3.88 35.71 -13.57
N GLU A 242 3.32 34.77 -14.33
CA GLU A 242 3.98 33.79 -15.20
C GLU A 242 4.87 34.51 -16.25
N ILE A 243 5.06 35.83 -16.09
CA ILE A 243 4.81 36.87 -17.08
C ILE A 243 5.97 37.89 -17.07
N SER A 244 6.59 38.27 -15.95
CA SER A 244 7.70 39.24 -16.04
C SER A 244 8.97 38.62 -16.60
N PHE A 245 9.11 37.28 -16.59
CA PHE A 245 10.37 36.61 -16.94
C PHE A 245 10.24 35.31 -17.70
N LYS A 246 9.70 35.39 -18.91
CA LYS A 246 10.47 34.81 -20.01
C LYS A 246 11.59 35.74 -20.49
N LEU A 247 11.66 37.06 -20.19
CA LEU A 247 12.63 37.92 -20.88
C LEU A 247 13.11 39.28 -20.27
N ALA A 248 12.79 39.75 -19.04
CA ALA A 248 13.16 41.15 -18.68
C ALA A 248 13.61 41.43 -17.21
N GLU A 249 14.94 41.59 -17.03
CA GLU A 249 15.66 42.41 -16.01
C GLU A 249 16.10 41.90 -14.59
N MET A 250 17.32 42.33 -14.21
CA MET A 250 18.28 41.79 -13.22
C MET A 250 17.91 41.81 -11.71
N GLY A 251 16.72 41.38 -11.28
CA GLY A 251 16.31 41.32 -9.84
C GLY A 251 15.80 39.95 -9.33
N THR A 252 15.83 39.72 -8.00
CA THR A 252 15.42 38.46 -7.32
C THR A 252 13.88 38.24 -7.35
N HIS A 253 13.40 37.00 -7.15
CA HIS A 253 11.96 36.69 -7.19
C HIS A 253 11.18 37.39 -6.08
N ALA A 254 11.73 37.42 -4.87
CA ALA A 254 11.15 38.11 -3.72
C ALA A 254 11.01 39.64 -3.94
N GLU A 255 12.01 40.31 -4.53
CA GLU A 255 11.92 41.75 -4.84
C GLU A 255 10.81 42.07 -5.85
N LYS A 256 10.61 41.19 -6.83
CA LYS A 256 9.54 41.34 -7.83
C LYS A 256 8.16 41.16 -7.19
N PHE A 257 8.03 40.21 -6.26
CA PHE A 257 6.81 39.98 -5.50
C PHE A 257 6.41 41.19 -4.65
N GLU A 258 7.37 41.80 -3.96
CA GLU A 258 7.14 42.99 -3.12
C GLU A 258 6.71 44.22 -3.94
N ASN A 259 7.32 44.45 -5.11
CA ASN A 259 6.97 45.59 -5.97
C ASN A 259 5.51 45.53 -6.46
N LEU A 260 4.99 44.34 -6.79
CA LEU A 260 3.59 44.15 -7.16
C LEU A 260 2.62 44.53 -6.04
N HIS A 261 3.03 44.37 -4.79
CA HIS A 261 2.26 44.77 -3.62
C HIS A 261 2.40 46.25 -3.25
N THR A 262 3.46 46.93 -3.70
CA THR A 262 3.75 48.34 -3.35
C THR A 262 3.16 49.33 -4.36
N ASP A 263 3.07 48.96 -5.65
CA ASP A 263 2.51 49.80 -6.74
C ASP A 263 0.98 50.00 -6.67
N GLN A 264 0.32 49.52 -5.61
CA GLN A 264 -1.14 49.56 -5.44
C GLN A 264 -1.60 50.35 -4.18
N GLN A 265 -0.69 51.10 -3.53
CA GLN A 265 -0.99 52.05 -2.43
C GLN A 265 -1.09 53.48 -2.94
#